data_AF-A0A1Y5SVH4-F1
#
_entry.id   AF-A0A1Y5SVH4-F1
#
_cell.length_a   1.000
_cell.length_b   1.000
_cell.length_c   1.000
_cell.angle_alpha   90.00
_cell.angle_beta   90.00
_cell.angle_gamma   90.00
#
_symmetry.space_group_name_H-M   'P 1'
#
loop_
_entity.id
_entity.type
_entity.pdbx_description
1 polymer ?
#
loop_
_entity_poly.entity_id
_entity_poly.type
_entity_poly.pdbx_seq_one_letter_code
_entity_poly.pdbx_strand_id
1 'polypeptide(L)'
;MRAARKTSSWFCAVLFGFLVTESAAQEDIRIPVCKDGQLYSLPQYGQLYSKGLHIRLGTGEDSDKTPYIWKVGQPPLNLRKFTYNSFGGSRSSRTPPVMELLLGRKSMFAVSQLSIASRLEALDWYLPPDERATQSTMTRHNYGARTDYEIDIRFFEQIVFVTCRQGLPVYSSDPQSYNCGLRGRLPDGTALSVYFDTGKDLEGHWPPVSKLNELWPAAIDELEQAIQNLLPPGKEETICN
;
A
#
# COMPACT_ATOMS: atom_id res chain seq x y z
N MET A 1 -59.95 11.15 -52.37
CA MET A 1 -60.59 11.48 -51.09
C MET A 1 -60.19 10.46 -50.03
N ARG A 2 -59.91 10.95 -48.81
CA ARG A 2 -59.76 10.26 -47.53
C ARG A 2 -58.51 9.40 -47.27
N ALA A 3 -57.78 9.89 -46.28
CA ALA A 3 -56.70 9.26 -45.53
C ALA A 3 -57.25 8.42 -44.35
N ALA A 4 -56.45 7.44 -43.89
CA ALA A 4 -56.37 6.95 -42.51
C ALA A 4 -55.04 6.19 -42.36
N ARG A 5 -54.04 6.75 -41.67
CA ARG A 5 -53.59 6.45 -40.28
C ARG A 5 -53.14 4.99 -40.09
N LYS A 6 -51.82 4.73 -40.01
CA LYS A 6 -50.87 4.89 -38.87
C LYS A 6 -50.83 3.67 -37.94
N THR A 7 -49.64 3.04 -37.91
CA THR A 7 -48.91 2.45 -36.76
C THR A 7 -49.63 1.35 -35.97
N SER A 8 -49.11 0.13 -35.85
CA SER A 8 -47.91 -0.19 -35.04
C SER A 8 -47.55 -1.67 -35.24
N SER A 9 -46.29 -1.95 -35.58
CA SER A 9 -45.69 -3.28 -35.45
C SER A 9 -45.04 -3.33 -34.06
N TRP A 10 -45.72 -3.97 -33.12
CA TRP A 10 -45.23 -4.14 -31.76
C TRP A 10 -44.42 -5.44 -31.67
N PHE A 11 -43.18 -5.27 -31.18
CA PHE A 11 -42.31 -6.27 -30.58
C PHE A 11 -41.57 -7.26 -31.51
N CYS A 12 -40.63 -6.72 -32.28
CA CYS A 12 -39.36 -7.40 -32.58
C CYS A 12 -38.22 -6.56 -31.99
N ALA A 13 -37.71 -6.94 -30.82
CA ALA A 13 -36.37 -6.61 -30.34
C ALA A 13 -36.19 -7.28 -28.97
N VAL A 14 -35.76 -8.54 -28.99
CA VAL A 14 -35.10 -9.14 -27.83
C VAL A 14 -33.89 -8.25 -27.54
N LEU A 15 -33.94 -7.52 -26.43
CA LEU A 15 -32.86 -6.72 -25.88
C LEU A 15 -31.65 -7.63 -25.59
N PHE A 16 -30.81 -7.84 -26.60
CA PHE A 16 -29.38 -8.06 -26.42
C PHE A 16 -28.79 -6.72 -26.00
N GLY A 17 -28.80 -6.45 -24.70
CA GLY A 17 -28.26 -5.23 -24.16
C GLY A 17 -28.41 -5.27 -22.66
N PHE A 18 -27.41 -5.85 -22.00
CA PHE A 18 -26.87 -5.54 -20.66
C PHE A 18 -26.07 -6.74 -20.16
N LEU A 19 -25.03 -7.09 -20.90
CA LEU A 19 -23.84 -7.72 -20.35
C LEU A 19 -22.65 -6.90 -20.86
N VAL A 20 -22.60 -5.63 -20.46
CA VAL A 20 -21.30 -4.99 -20.28
C VAL A 20 -20.80 -5.60 -18.98
N THR A 21 -20.11 -6.72 -19.10
CA THR A 21 -19.19 -7.18 -18.06
C THR A 21 -18.17 -6.06 -17.89
N GLU A 22 -18.39 -5.17 -16.91
CA GLU A 22 -17.34 -4.37 -16.30
C GLU A 22 -16.39 -5.30 -15.55
N SER A 23 -15.70 -6.15 -16.30
CA SER A 23 -14.35 -6.56 -15.97
C SER A 23 -13.52 -6.15 -17.17
N ALA A 24 -13.33 -4.84 -17.33
CA ALA A 24 -12.04 -4.40 -17.82
C ALA A 24 -11.06 -4.93 -16.78
N ALA A 25 -10.51 -6.12 -17.03
CA ALA A 25 -9.33 -6.59 -16.35
C ALA A 25 -8.36 -5.43 -16.49
N GLN A 26 -8.14 -4.71 -15.40
CA GLN A 26 -7.10 -3.72 -15.35
C GLN A 26 -5.84 -4.50 -15.71
N GLU A 27 -5.31 -4.28 -16.92
CA GLU A 27 -4.08 -4.91 -17.34
C GLU A 27 -3.09 -4.69 -16.20
N ASP A 28 -2.46 -5.78 -15.73
CA ASP A 28 -1.44 -5.73 -14.67
C ASP A 28 -0.19 -5.08 -15.28
N ILE A 29 -0.28 -3.78 -15.51
CA ILE A 29 0.79 -2.95 -16.02
C ILE A 29 1.75 -2.75 -14.87
N ARG A 30 2.97 -3.23 -15.01
CA ARG A 30 4.02 -3.05 -14.02
C ARG A 30 5.08 -2.10 -14.55
N ILE A 31 5.41 -1.11 -13.73
CA ILE A 31 6.39 -0.07 -14.04
C ILE A 31 7.74 -0.52 -13.49
N PRO A 32 8.77 -0.69 -14.34
CA PRO A 32 10.12 -0.97 -13.89
C PRO A 32 10.71 0.28 -13.22
N VAL A 33 11.17 0.12 -11.99
CA VAL A 33 11.80 1.17 -11.18
C VAL A 33 13.17 0.70 -10.71
N CYS A 34 14.18 1.49 -11.05
CA CYS A 34 15.54 1.33 -10.59
C CYS A 34 15.81 2.16 -9.35
N LYS A 35 16.34 1.51 -8.32
CA LYS A 35 16.65 2.15 -7.05
C LYS A 35 17.87 1.48 -6.42
N ASP A 36 18.93 2.28 -6.21
CA ASP A 36 20.20 1.82 -5.63
C ASP A 36 20.75 0.54 -6.31
N GLY A 37 20.59 0.44 -7.64
CA GLY A 37 21.01 -0.71 -8.43
C GLY A 37 20.03 -1.89 -8.47
N GLN A 38 18.96 -1.86 -7.66
CA GLN A 38 17.92 -2.89 -7.62
C GLN A 38 16.73 -2.50 -8.52
N LEU A 39 16.26 -3.44 -9.33
CA LEU A 39 15.03 -3.31 -10.10
C LEU A 39 13.82 -3.75 -9.27
N TYR A 40 12.78 -2.92 -9.29
CA TYR A 40 11.46 -3.17 -8.75
C TYR A 40 10.43 -3.15 -9.88
N SER A 41 9.43 -4.02 -9.81
CA SER A 41 8.31 -4.14 -10.74
C SER A 41 7.03 -3.66 -10.05
N LEU A 42 6.76 -2.36 -10.17
CA LEU A 42 5.70 -1.68 -9.44
C LEU A 42 4.34 -1.85 -10.14
N PRO A 43 3.34 -2.49 -9.54
CA PRO A 43 1.99 -2.51 -10.13
C PRO A 43 1.48 -1.07 -10.26
N GLN A 44 1.07 -0.72 -11.48
CA GLN A 44 0.53 0.59 -11.80
C GLN A 44 -0.94 0.64 -11.38
N TYR A 45 -1.24 1.54 -10.46
CA TYR A 45 -2.60 1.84 -10.07
C TYR A 45 -2.84 3.34 -10.06
N GLY A 46 -3.94 3.76 -10.68
CA GLY A 46 -4.28 5.17 -10.83
C GLY A 46 -3.22 5.93 -11.65
N GLN A 47 -2.98 7.17 -11.27
CA GLN A 47 -2.00 8.04 -11.93
C GLN A 47 -0.70 8.07 -11.11
N LEU A 48 0.42 8.22 -11.81
CA LEU A 48 1.72 8.46 -11.18
C LEU A 48 1.87 9.95 -10.95
N TYR A 49 2.27 10.37 -9.76
CA TYR A 49 2.59 11.76 -9.45
C TYR A 49 4.08 11.87 -9.16
N SER A 50 4.78 12.68 -9.95
CA SER A 50 6.21 12.93 -9.75
C SER A 50 6.45 14.24 -8.99
N LYS A 51 7.42 14.24 -8.08
CA LYS A 51 8.06 15.43 -7.52
C LYS A 51 9.58 15.22 -7.56
N GLY A 52 10.20 15.48 -8.72
CA GLY A 52 11.62 15.21 -8.94
C GLY A 52 11.90 13.71 -9.06
N LEU A 53 12.82 13.19 -8.23
CA LEU A 53 13.18 11.76 -8.20
C LEU A 53 12.28 10.91 -7.28
N HIS A 54 11.13 11.45 -6.86
CA HIS A 54 10.15 10.77 -6.01
C HIS A 54 8.84 10.55 -6.78
N ILE A 55 8.31 9.33 -6.76
CA ILE A 55 7.00 9.01 -7.32
C ILE A 55 6.02 8.62 -6.22
N ARG A 56 4.78 9.08 -6.38
CA ARG A 56 3.63 8.63 -5.60
C ARG A 56 2.62 7.99 -6.55
N LEU A 57 2.10 6.82 -6.19
CA LEU A 57 0.97 6.20 -6.85
C LEU A 57 -0.29 6.52 -6.07
N GLY A 58 -1.31 7.06 -6.75
CA GLY A 58 -2.56 7.48 -6.13
C GLY A 58 -3.62 7.89 -7.15
N THR A 59 -4.77 8.33 -6.66
CA THR A 59 -5.95 8.68 -7.49
C THR A 59 -5.99 10.14 -7.93
N GLY A 60 -5.14 11.01 -7.38
CA GLY A 60 -5.06 12.42 -7.79
C GLY A 60 -5.91 13.38 -7.02
N GLU A 61 -6.41 12.98 -5.85
CA GLU A 61 -7.19 13.87 -4.98
C GLU A 61 -6.33 15.00 -4.38
N ASP A 62 -5.00 14.92 -4.48
CA ASP A 62 -4.07 16.06 -4.27
C ASP A 62 -3.87 16.84 -5.59
N SER A 63 -4.73 17.82 -5.83
CA SER A 63 -5.02 18.48 -7.12
C SER A 63 -3.94 19.35 -7.78
N ASP A 64 -2.70 19.39 -7.31
CA ASP A 64 -1.71 20.40 -7.77
C ASP A 64 -0.53 19.81 -8.56
N LYS A 65 -0.59 18.54 -8.96
CA LYS A 65 0.54 17.84 -9.60
C LYS A 65 0.18 17.31 -10.96
N THR A 66 1.01 17.63 -11.95
CA THR A 66 0.93 17.03 -13.28
C THR A 66 1.19 15.52 -13.17
N PRO A 67 0.25 14.67 -13.62
CA PRO A 67 0.48 13.24 -13.64
C PRO A 67 1.61 12.91 -14.61
N TYR A 68 2.48 12.01 -14.17
CA TYR A 68 3.50 11.39 -14.99
C TYR A 68 2.91 10.13 -15.67
N ILE A 69 3.25 9.91 -16.94
CA ILE A 69 2.81 8.74 -17.69
C ILE A 69 4.05 7.98 -18.12
N TRP A 70 4.32 6.84 -17.50
CA TRP A 70 5.27 5.86 -18.00
C TRP A 70 4.59 5.04 -19.11
N LYS A 71 5.32 4.76 -20.19
CA LYS A 71 4.82 3.95 -21.32
C LYS A 71 5.62 2.66 -21.41
N VAL A 72 4.92 1.56 -21.70
CA VAL A 72 5.54 0.26 -21.96
C VAL A 72 6.65 0.40 -23.00
N GLY A 73 7.82 -0.20 -22.73
CA GLY A 73 9.01 -0.12 -23.58
C GLY A 73 9.94 1.06 -23.28
N GLN A 74 9.57 1.97 -22.37
CA GLN A 74 10.51 2.97 -21.85
C GLN A 74 11.51 2.34 -20.88
N PRO A 75 12.71 2.93 -20.71
CA PRO A 75 13.67 2.46 -19.72
C PRO A 75 13.11 2.53 -18.30
N PRO A 76 13.66 1.74 -17.36
CA PRO A 76 13.30 1.81 -15.95
C PRO A 76 13.44 3.22 -15.37
N LEU A 77 12.50 3.59 -14.51
CA LEU A 77 12.55 4.87 -13.81
C LEU A 77 13.59 4.84 -12.72
N ASN A 78 14.58 5.74 -12.76
CA ASN A 78 15.56 5.87 -11.68
C ASN A 78 15.01 6.77 -10.57
N LEU A 79 14.61 6.18 -9.45
CA LEU A 79 13.93 6.86 -8.35
C LEU A 79 14.70 6.75 -7.05
N ARG A 80 14.68 7.83 -6.26
CA ARG A 80 15.15 7.80 -4.86
C ARG A 80 14.10 7.20 -3.94
N LYS A 81 12.82 7.37 -4.27
CA LYS A 81 11.69 6.93 -3.45
C LYS A 81 10.44 6.69 -4.28
N PHE A 82 9.70 5.64 -3.93
CA PHE A 82 8.32 5.48 -4.37
C PHE A 82 7.39 5.23 -3.18
N THR A 83 6.15 5.69 -3.31
CA THR A 83 5.11 5.57 -2.28
C THR A 83 3.79 5.12 -2.88
N TYR A 84 3.19 4.08 -2.31
CA TYR A 84 1.79 3.72 -2.47
C TYR A 84 0.97 4.33 -1.33
N ASN A 85 -0.13 4.99 -1.67
CA ASN A 85 -1.10 5.48 -0.69
C ASN A 85 -2.47 4.86 -0.96
N SER A 86 -3.15 4.49 0.11
CA SER A 86 -4.57 4.17 0.15
C SER A 86 -5.19 5.00 1.26
N PHE A 87 -6.30 5.68 0.97
CA PHE A 87 -7.03 6.40 2.00
C PHE A 87 -7.71 5.38 2.92
N GLY A 88 -7.43 5.49 4.22
CA GLY A 88 -7.83 4.50 5.22
C GLY A 88 -9.34 4.25 5.24
N GLY A 89 -9.71 2.98 5.33
CA GLY A 89 -11.06 2.55 5.68
C GLY A 89 -12.10 2.48 4.55
N SER A 90 -11.73 2.70 3.29
CA SER A 90 -12.63 2.45 2.17
C SER A 90 -11.96 1.56 1.15
N ARG A 91 -12.33 0.27 1.12
CA ARG A 91 -12.18 -0.58 -0.07
C ARG A 91 -13.07 -0.06 -1.20
N SER A 92 -12.83 1.16 -1.65
CA SER A 92 -13.51 1.69 -2.82
C SER A 92 -12.93 0.99 -4.05
N SER A 93 -13.78 0.64 -5.00
CA SER A 93 -13.34 0.15 -6.31
C SER A 93 -12.43 1.13 -7.06
N ARG A 94 -12.37 2.39 -6.61
CA ARG A 94 -11.51 3.45 -7.15
C ARG A 94 -10.16 3.56 -6.47
N THR A 95 -9.87 2.81 -5.40
CA THR A 95 -8.54 2.75 -4.78
C THR A 95 -8.38 1.44 -4.02
N PRO A 96 -7.88 0.35 -4.65
CA PRO A 96 -7.64 -0.88 -3.93
C PRO A 96 -6.64 -0.60 -2.82
N PRO A 97 -6.80 -1.22 -1.64
CA PRO A 97 -5.82 -1.14 -0.56
C PRO A 97 -4.43 -1.53 -1.06
N VAL A 98 -3.39 -0.92 -0.50
CA VAL A 98 -1.99 -1.15 -0.90
C VAL A 98 -1.68 -2.65 -0.93
N MET A 99 -2.11 -3.41 0.08
CA MET A 99 -1.89 -4.86 0.14
C MET A 99 -2.50 -5.62 -1.04
N GLU A 100 -3.73 -5.28 -1.42
CA GLU A 100 -4.43 -5.98 -2.51
C GLU A 100 -3.75 -5.72 -3.85
N LEU A 101 -3.27 -4.49 -4.03
CA LEU A 101 -2.51 -4.11 -5.22
C LEU A 101 -1.20 -4.89 -5.36
N LEU A 102 -0.47 -5.06 -4.26
CA LEU A 102 0.83 -5.73 -4.24
C LEU A 102 0.69 -7.26 -4.31
N LEU A 103 -0.37 -7.82 -3.73
CA LEU A 103 -0.61 -9.26 -3.68
C LEU A 103 -1.36 -9.79 -4.91
N GLY A 104 -2.09 -8.94 -5.64
CA GLY A 104 -3.00 -9.37 -6.71
C GLY A 104 -4.22 -10.15 -6.21
N ARG A 105 -4.46 -10.16 -4.90
CA ARG A 105 -5.59 -10.84 -4.22
C ARG A 105 -6.04 -10.02 -3.02
N LYS A 106 -7.25 -10.28 -2.53
CA LYS A 106 -7.73 -9.68 -1.27
C LYS A 106 -6.82 -10.08 -0.11
N SER A 107 -6.51 -9.10 0.73
CA SER A 107 -5.77 -9.25 1.99
C SER A 107 -6.75 -9.13 3.17
N MET A 108 -6.45 -9.80 4.28
CA MET A 108 -7.19 -9.56 5.52
C MET A 108 -6.72 -8.28 6.22
N PHE A 109 -5.49 -7.84 5.94
CA PHE A 109 -4.88 -6.66 6.54
C PHE A 109 -4.75 -5.52 5.53
N ALA A 110 -5.03 -4.31 5.97
CA ALA A 110 -4.91 -3.10 5.19
C ALA A 110 -3.63 -2.34 5.55
N VAL A 111 -3.05 -1.69 4.54
CA VAL A 111 -1.94 -0.75 4.69
C VAL A 111 -2.39 0.54 4.02
N SER A 112 -2.32 1.64 4.78
CA SER A 112 -2.70 2.97 4.27
C SER A 112 -1.56 3.61 3.48
N GLN A 113 -0.31 3.28 3.81
CA GLN A 113 0.83 3.74 3.02
C GLN A 113 1.99 2.75 3.09
N LEU A 114 2.61 2.50 1.94
CA LEU A 114 3.91 1.85 1.80
C LEU A 114 4.86 2.83 1.10
N SER A 115 6.02 3.09 1.67
CA SER A 115 7.10 3.81 0.99
C SER A 115 8.40 3.04 1.05
N ILE A 116 9.09 2.99 -0.09
CA ILE A 116 10.41 2.37 -0.24
C ILE A 116 11.35 3.46 -0.77
N ALA A 117 12.43 3.73 -0.06
CA ALA A 117 13.32 4.87 -0.28
C ALA A 117 14.80 4.51 -0.19
N SER A 118 15.67 5.36 -0.76
CA SER A 118 17.09 5.05 -0.95
C SER A 118 17.75 4.55 0.34
N ARG A 119 18.74 3.66 0.22
CA ARG A 119 19.57 3.21 1.36
C ARG A 119 20.13 4.37 2.18
N LEU A 120 20.40 5.49 1.49
CA LEU A 120 20.95 6.73 2.04
C LEU A 120 19.89 7.67 2.66
N GLU A 121 18.59 7.41 2.49
CA GLU A 121 17.59 8.19 3.23
C GLU A 121 17.70 7.86 4.72
N ALA A 122 17.88 8.91 5.53
CA ALA A 122 17.92 8.78 6.97
C ALA A 122 16.56 8.31 7.47
N LEU A 123 16.55 7.10 8.03
CA LEU A 123 15.51 6.70 8.96
C LEU A 123 16.00 7.17 10.32
N ASP A 124 15.69 8.42 10.67
CA ASP A 124 16.18 9.11 11.89
C ASP A 124 16.00 8.33 13.20
N TRP A 125 15.26 7.21 13.19
CA TRP A 125 14.91 6.38 14.34
C TRP A 125 15.31 4.88 14.20
N TYR A 126 16.06 4.51 13.16
CA TYR A 126 16.57 3.14 13.03
C TYR A 126 17.79 2.96 13.95
N LEU A 127 17.62 2.27 15.06
CA LEU A 127 18.73 1.78 15.87
C LEU A 127 19.29 0.49 15.23
N PRO A 128 20.62 0.30 15.22
CA PRO A 128 21.23 -0.93 14.71
C PRO A 128 20.67 -2.18 15.44
N PRO A 129 20.48 -3.31 14.72
CA PRO A 129 19.96 -4.56 15.29
C PRO A 129 20.73 -5.08 16.52
N ASP A 130 22.01 -4.77 16.58
CA ASP A 130 23.01 -5.22 17.54
C ASP A 130 22.94 -4.48 18.89
N GLU A 131 22.13 -3.43 19.01
CA GLU A 131 22.02 -2.63 20.23
C GLU A 131 20.86 -3.06 21.16
N ARG A 132 20.05 -4.08 20.82
CA ARG A 132 18.88 -4.45 21.65
C ARG A 132 18.70 -5.95 21.87
N ALA A 133 18.49 -6.31 23.13
CA ALA A 133 18.10 -7.66 23.53
C ALA A 133 16.65 -7.93 23.09
N THR A 134 16.49 -9.01 22.33
CA THR A 134 15.22 -9.45 21.75
C THR A 134 14.18 -9.81 22.80
N GLN A 135 13.09 -9.06 22.85
CA GLN A 135 11.72 -9.51 23.09
C GLN A 135 10.81 -8.31 22.85
N SER A 136 9.57 -8.55 22.43
CA SER A 136 8.60 -7.49 22.10
C SER A 136 8.16 -6.68 23.32
N THR A 137 9.07 -5.84 23.80
CA THR A 137 8.80 -4.83 24.82
C THR A 137 8.02 -3.71 24.19
N MET A 138 6.79 -3.52 24.68
CA MET A 138 6.01 -2.33 24.37
C MET A 138 6.41 -1.24 25.38
N THR A 139 7.09 -0.19 24.91
CA THR A 139 7.39 0.99 25.72
C THR A 139 6.35 2.07 25.48
N ARG A 140 5.75 2.58 26.55
CA ARG A 140 4.75 3.65 26.49
C ARG A 140 5.39 5.00 26.76
N HIS A 141 5.23 5.94 25.84
CA HIS A 141 5.68 7.32 25.96
C HIS A 141 4.48 8.27 26.01
N ASN A 142 4.39 9.05 27.08
CA ASN A 142 3.29 9.99 27.29
C ASN A 142 3.76 11.43 26.97
N TYR A 143 3.17 12.03 25.94
CA TYR A 143 3.43 13.40 25.49
C TYR A 143 2.17 14.26 25.70
N GLY A 144 1.76 14.42 26.96
CA GLY A 144 0.53 15.14 27.31
C GLY A 144 -0.72 14.39 26.85
N ALA A 145 -1.46 14.95 25.88
CA ALA A 145 -2.67 14.33 25.32
C ALA A 145 -2.40 13.16 24.36
N ARG A 146 -1.13 12.95 23.99
CA ARG A 146 -0.71 11.91 23.06
C ARG A 146 0.01 10.79 23.81
N THR A 147 -0.39 9.55 23.55
CA THR A 147 0.35 8.37 23.99
C THR A 147 0.90 7.66 22.75
N ASP A 148 2.21 7.47 22.73
CA ASP A 148 2.89 6.65 21.73
C ASP A 148 3.34 5.33 22.37
N TYR A 149 3.20 4.25 21.62
CA TYR A 149 3.68 2.93 21.98
C TYR A 149 4.78 2.55 21.01
N GLU A 150 5.92 2.19 21.54
CA GLU A 150 7.09 1.73 20.81
C GLU A 150 7.17 0.22 20.95
N ILE A 151 7.23 -0.49 19.82
CA ILE A 151 7.14 -1.95 19.78
C ILE A 151 8.26 -2.47 18.87
N ASP A 152 9.03 -3.42 19.40
CA ASP A 152 10.03 -4.15 18.64
C ASP A 152 9.40 -5.43 18.06
N ILE A 153 9.38 -5.55 16.73
CA ILE A 153 8.90 -6.73 16.00
C ILE A 153 9.98 -7.25 15.03
N ARG A 154 9.86 -8.49 14.58
CA ARG A 154 10.71 -9.00 13.48
C ARG A 154 10.03 -8.77 12.13
N PHE A 155 10.80 -8.29 11.17
CA PHE A 155 10.39 -8.03 9.79
C PHE A 155 11.59 -8.29 8.86
N PHE A 156 11.44 -9.19 7.90
CA PHE A 156 12.53 -9.83 7.14
C PHE A 156 13.67 -10.29 8.03
N GLU A 157 13.34 -11.01 9.10
CA GLU A 157 14.26 -11.51 10.14
C GLU A 157 14.97 -10.43 10.97
N GLN A 158 14.84 -9.15 10.61
CA GLN A 158 15.44 -8.00 11.29
C GLN A 158 14.48 -7.42 12.32
N ILE A 159 15.02 -6.87 13.42
CA ILE A 159 14.20 -6.15 14.39
C ILE A 159 13.87 -4.78 13.79
N VAL A 160 12.59 -4.45 13.75
CA VAL A 160 12.09 -3.14 13.32
C VAL A 160 11.20 -2.53 14.39
N PHE A 161 11.11 -1.21 14.32
CA PHE A 161 10.40 -0.41 15.29
C PHE A 161 9.04 0.03 14.73
N VAL A 162 8.02 -0.18 15.54
CA VAL A 162 6.66 0.31 15.28
C VAL A 162 6.27 1.32 16.34
N THR A 163 5.91 2.51 15.90
CA THR A 163 5.25 3.51 16.75
C THR A 163 3.76 3.46 16.51
N CYS A 164 2.97 3.25 17.56
CA CYS A 164 1.51 3.33 17.50
C CYS A 164 1.01 4.50 18.35
N ARG A 165 0.15 5.34 17.78
CA ARG A 165 -0.48 6.48 18.47
C ARG A 165 -1.94 6.20 18.76
N GLN A 166 -2.31 6.31 20.04
CA GLN A 166 -3.69 6.07 20.48
C GLN A 166 -4.64 7.20 20.07
N GLY A 167 -5.89 6.85 19.73
CA GLY A 167 -6.96 7.82 19.42
C GLY A 167 -7.00 8.27 17.96
N LEU A 168 -6.26 7.59 17.09
CA LEU A 168 -6.40 7.66 15.64
C LEU A 168 -6.74 6.26 15.12
N PRO A 169 -7.46 6.15 13.99
CA PRO A 169 -8.00 7.22 13.17
C PRO A 169 -9.28 7.87 13.76
N VAL A 170 -9.53 9.14 13.41
CA VAL A 170 -10.59 10.01 14.01
C VAL A 170 -12.01 9.44 13.82
N TYR A 171 -12.22 8.55 12.86
CA TYR A 171 -13.51 7.92 12.57
C TYR A 171 -13.72 6.58 13.29
N SER A 172 -12.76 6.10 14.09
CA SER A 172 -12.93 4.93 14.95
C SER A 172 -13.59 5.31 16.28
N SER A 173 -14.51 4.46 16.75
CA SER A 173 -15.07 4.49 18.10
C SER A 173 -14.43 3.43 19.02
N ASP A 174 -13.50 2.62 18.52
CA ASP A 174 -12.77 1.64 19.33
C ASP A 174 -11.73 2.35 20.23
N PRO A 175 -11.81 2.22 21.57
CA PRO A 175 -10.81 2.80 22.47
C PRO A 175 -9.41 2.18 22.34
N GLN A 176 -9.31 1.03 21.66
CA GLN A 176 -8.07 0.35 21.28
C GLN A 176 -7.70 0.61 19.82
N SER A 177 -8.17 1.71 19.23
CA SER A 177 -7.72 2.16 17.92
C SER A 177 -6.39 2.90 17.99
N TYR A 178 -5.50 2.53 17.09
CA TYR A 178 -4.18 3.14 16.97
C TYR A 178 -3.83 3.33 15.50
N ASN A 179 -3.22 4.47 15.18
CA ASN A 179 -2.48 4.66 13.94
C ASN A 179 -1.02 4.27 14.17
N CYS A 180 -0.54 3.29 13.42
CA CYS A 180 0.79 2.71 13.58
C CYS A 180 1.68 3.01 12.37
N GLY A 181 2.95 3.24 12.64
CA GLY A 181 4.00 3.41 11.65
C GLY A 181 5.15 2.47 11.93
N LEU A 182 5.42 1.56 10.99
CA LEU A 182 6.61 0.70 10.96
C LEU A 182 7.68 1.40 10.12
N ARG A 183 8.90 1.49 10.65
CA ARG A 183 10.07 1.95 9.89
C ARG A 183 11.21 0.96 10.06
N GLY A 184 11.84 0.58 8.96
CA GLY A 184 12.87 -0.45 8.96
C GLY A 184 13.70 -0.46 7.68
N ARG A 185 14.58 -1.45 7.57
CA ARG A 185 15.35 -1.71 6.36
C ARG A 185 14.99 -3.07 5.79
N LEU A 186 14.96 -3.16 4.46
CA LEU A 186 14.91 -4.44 3.76
C LEU A 186 16.27 -5.15 3.89
N PRO A 187 16.36 -6.46 3.57
CA PRO A 187 17.63 -7.20 3.62
C PRO A 187 18.78 -6.58 2.81
N ASP A 188 18.46 -5.83 1.75
CA ASP A 188 19.44 -5.13 0.93
C ASP A 188 19.85 -3.75 1.51
N GLY A 189 19.29 -3.35 2.65
CA GLY A 189 19.54 -2.07 3.32
C GLY A 189 18.64 -0.92 2.87
N THR A 190 17.74 -1.13 1.91
CA THR A 190 16.78 -0.13 1.43
C THR A 190 15.85 0.32 2.57
N ALA A 191 15.62 1.63 2.68
CA ALA A 191 14.73 2.18 3.70
C ALA A 191 13.26 1.90 3.36
N LEU A 192 12.48 1.52 4.38
CA LEU A 192 11.07 1.17 4.28
C LEU A 192 10.27 1.92 5.36
N SER A 193 9.09 2.42 4.99
CA SER A 193 8.08 2.84 5.96
C SER A 193 6.69 2.35 5.58
N VAL A 194 5.96 1.80 6.55
CA VAL A 194 4.59 1.29 6.38
C VAL A 194 3.69 1.94 7.42
N TYR A 195 2.52 2.41 7.00
CA TYR A 195 1.49 2.92 7.90
C TYR A 195 0.24 2.05 7.81
N PHE A 196 -0.32 1.73 8.97
CA PHE A 196 -1.50 0.89 9.12
C PHE A 196 -2.26 1.26 10.39
N ASP A 197 -3.52 0.85 10.45
CA ASP A 197 -4.38 1.12 11.60
C ASP A 197 -4.75 -0.19 12.30
N THR A 198 -4.88 -0.12 13.62
CA THR A 198 -5.47 -1.18 14.45
C THR A 198 -6.78 -0.66 15.05
N GLY A 199 -7.74 -1.55 15.32
CA GLY A 199 -9.04 -1.20 15.89
C GLY A 199 -10.16 -2.02 15.25
N LYS A 200 -10.97 -2.70 16.07
CA LYS A 200 -11.92 -3.75 15.62
C LYS A 200 -13.02 -3.26 14.67
N ASP A 201 -13.29 -1.96 14.68
CA ASP A 201 -14.31 -1.30 13.87
C ASP A 201 -13.75 -0.77 12.54
N LEU A 202 -12.45 -0.91 12.31
CA LEU A 202 -11.78 -0.51 11.09
C LEU A 202 -11.70 -1.67 10.10
N GLU A 203 -12.02 -1.39 8.84
CA GLU A 203 -11.92 -2.37 7.77
C GLU A 203 -10.45 -2.78 7.54
N GLY A 204 -10.19 -4.09 7.52
CA GLY A 204 -8.85 -4.62 7.30
C GLY A 204 -7.87 -4.24 8.41
N HIS A 205 -8.36 -3.98 9.62
CA HIS A 205 -7.52 -3.60 10.74
C HIS A 205 -6.39 -4.60 10.98
N TRP A 206 -5.28 -4.09 11.47
CA TRP A 206 -4.27 -4.94 12.08
C TRP A 206 -4.74 -5.40 13.47
N PRO A 207 -4.25 -6.55 13.96
CA PRO A 207 -4.63 -7.00 15.29
C PRO A 207 -4.23 -5.97 16.35
N PRO A 208 -4.94 -5.91 17.49
CA PRO A 208 -4.66 -4.91 18.53
C PRO A 208 -3.24 -5.06 19.05
N VAL A 209 -2.63 -3.93 19.42
CA VAL A 209 -1.26 -3.87 19.97
C VAL A 209 -1.09 -4.80 21.19
N SER A 210 -2.15 -5.00 21.99
CA SER A 210 -2.13 -5.91 23.14
C SER A 210 -1.97 -7.40 22.81
N LYS A 211 -2.15 -7.80 21.54
CA LYS A 211 -2.01 -9.18 21.05
C LYS A 211 -0.90 -9.34 20.00
N LEU A 212 0.12 -8.50 20.10
CA LEU A 212 1.20 -8.45 19.10
C LEU A 212 1.88 -9.81 18.87
N ASN A 213 2.21 -10.56 19.93
CA ASN A 213 2.94 -11.84 19.80
C ASN A 213 2.09 -12.98 19.21
N GLU A 214 0.77 -12.89 19.33
CA GLU A 214 -0.16 -13.94 18.92
C GLU A 214 -0.64 -13.77 17.49
N LEU A 215 -0.92 -12.53 17.09
CA LEU A 215 -1.69 -12.25 15.87
C LEU A 215 -0.92 -11.45 14.82
N TRP A 216 0.10 -10.67 15.20
CA TRP A 216 0.86 -9.88 14.22
C TRP A 216 1.73 -10.70 13.26
N PRO A 217 2.29 -11.87 13.63
CA PRO A 217 3.09 -12.65 12.69
C PRO A 217 2.39 -12.88 11.34
N ALA A 218 1.10 -13.22 11.34
CA ALA A 218 0.34 -13.41 10.10
C ALA A 218 0.21 -12.12 9.25
N ALA A 219 0.06 -10.96 9.89
CA ALA A 219 0.00 -9.68 9.19
C ALA A 219 1.35 -9.26 8.62
N ILE A 220 2.41 -9.55 9.37
CA ILE A 220 3.80 -9.32 8.96
C ILE A 220 4.15 -10.21 7.77
N ASP A 221 3.87 -11.51 7.82
CA ASP A 221 4.15 -12.46 6.74
C ASP A 221 3.45 -12.04 5.43
N GLU A 222 2.19 -11.60 5.52
CA GLU A 222 1.43 -11.13 4.36
C GLU A 222 2.03 -9.82 3.79
N LEU A 223 2.50 -8.91 4.65
CA LEU A 223 3.21 -7.69 4.26
C LEU A 223 4.57 -7.99 3.61
N GLU A 224 5.34 -8.92 4.16
CA GLU A 224 6.62 -9.36 3.59
C GLU A 224 6.40 -9.98 2.21
N GLN A 225 5.39 -10.84 2.06
CA GLN A 225 5.00 -11.41 0.76
C GLN A 225 4.62 -10.31 -0.24
N ALA A 226 3.84 -9.31 0.17
CA ALA A 226 3.43 -8.19 -0.68
C ALA A 226 4.64 -7.38 -1.15
N ILE A 227 5.63 -7.14 -0.29
CA ILE A 227 6.86 -6.43 -0.65
C ILE A 227 7.77 -7.29 -1.53
N GLN A 228 7.86 -8.59 -1.28
CA GLN A 228 8.62 -9.52 -2.14
C GLN A 228 8.06 -9.57 -3.56
N ASN A 229 6.73 -9.46 -3.72
CA ASN A 229 6.08 -9.39 -5.03
C ASN A 229 6.46 -8.14 -5.84
N LEU A 230 7.10 -7.13 -5.25
CA LEU A 230 7.65 -5.99 -5.98
C LEU A 230 8.98 -6.31 -6.67
N LEU A 231 9.64 -7.40 -6.31
CA LEU A 231 10.87 -7.83 -6.98
C LEU A 231 10.50 -8.65 -8.23
N PRO A 232 11.21 -8.46 -9.36
CA PRO A 232 10.97 -9.26 -10.56
C PRO A 232 11.24 -10.75 -10.28
N PRO A 233 10.44 -11.66 -10.85
CA PRO A 233 10.59 -13.10 -10.66
C PRO A 233 11.81 -13.64 -11.45
N GLY A 234 13.03 -13.38 -10.99
CA GLY A 234 14.26 -13.91 -11.59
C GLY A 234 15.51 -13.11 -11.22
N LYS A 235 16.62 -13.80 -10.90
CA LYS A 235 17.89 -13.16 -10.49
C LYS A 235 18.60 -12.37 -11.59
N GLU A 236 18.30 -12.65 -12.85
CA GLU A 236 18.97 -12.02 -14.00
C GLU A 236 18.33 -10.66 -14.37
N GLU A 237 17.12 -10.38 -13.90
CA GLU A 237 16.39 -9.13 -14.15
C GLU A 237 16.37 -8.20 -12.91
N THR A 238 17.10 -8.52 -11.84
CA THR A 238 17.06 -7.75 -10.59
C THR A 238 17.99 -6.53 -10.55
N ILE A 239 18.88 -6.36 -11.52
CA ILE A 239 19.91 -5.32 -11.48
C ILE A 239 19.64 -4.27 -12.57
N CYS A 240 19.79 -3.01 -12.18
CA CYS A 240 19.77 -1.87 -13.09
C CYS A 240 21.16 -1.63 -13.67
N ASN A 241 21.28 -1.71 -14.99
CA ASN A 241 22.50 -1.38 -15.73
C ASN A 241 22.71 0.13 -15.87
#